data_AF-A0A1W1I975-F1
#
_entry.id   AF-A0A1W1I975-F1
#
_cell.length_a   1.000
_cell.length_b   1.000
_cell.length_c   1.000
_cell.angle_alpha   90.00
_cell.angle_beta   90.00
_cell.angle_gamma   90.00
#
_symmetry.space_group_name_H-M   'P 1'
#
loop_
_entity.id
_entity.type
_entity.pdbx_description
1 polymer ?
#
loop_
_entity_poly.entity_id
_entity_poly.type
_entity_poly.pdbx_seq_one_letter_code
_entity_poly.pdbx_strand_id
1 'polypeptide(L)' 'MSTEWINRLTTLQRTLTVCPTNGSARCELASLLERLNQSEEALVHWKMLLAADPNSLQAREGIARCAPKVGRPLQSPS' A
#
# COMPACT_ATOMS: atom_id res chain seq x y z
N MET A 1 -21.68 -9.24 -2.39
CA MET A 1 -21.00 -8.00 -2.81
C MET A 1 -20.19 -7.51 -1.62
N SER A 2 -18.87 -7.49 -1.74
CA SER A 2 -17.93 -7.54 -0.61
C SER A 2 -17.81 -6.20 0.12
N THR A 3 -18.78 -5.87 0.97
CA THR A 3 -18.81 -4.65 1.81
C THR A 3 -17.67 -4.58 2.82
N GLU A 4 -17.08 -5.72 3.16
CA GLU A 4 -16.06 -5.84 4.19
C GLU A 4 -14.76 -5.12 3.83
N TRP A 5 -14.28 -5.23 2.58
CA TRP A 5 -13.05 -4.53 2.17
C TRP A 5 -13.29 -3.02 2.06
N ILE A 6 -14.47 -2.56 1.62
CA ILE A 6 -14.82 -1.14 1.54
C ILE A 6 -14.84 -0.53 2.95
N ASN A 7 -15.46 -1.22 3.92
CA ASN A 7 -15.49 -0.78 5.31
C ASN A 7 -14.08 -0.73 5.89
N ARG A 8 -13.26 -1.75 5.61
CA ARG A 8 -11.87 -1.79 6.08
C ARG A 8 -11.04 -0.63 5.48
N LEU A 9 -11.16 -0.38 4.18
CA LEU A 9 -10.50 0.72 3.49
C LEU A 9 -10.88 2.08 4.11
N THR A 10 -12.18 2.31 4.29
CA THR A 10 -12.72 3.54 4.88
C THR A 10 -12.23 3.74 6.31
N THR A 11 -12.22 2.66 7.11
CA THR A 11 -11.75 2.70 8.50
C THR A 11 -10.28 3.05 8.57
N LEU A 12 -9.44 2.40 7.76
CA LEU A 12 -8.00 2.65 7.71
C LEU A 12 -7.67 4.07 7.23
N GLN A 13 -8.38 4.57 6.20
CA GLN A 13 -8.24 5.94 5.74
C GLN A 13 -8.58 6.94 6.84
N ARG A 14 -9.69 6.74 7.56
CA ARG A 14 -10.06 7.58 8.70
C ARG A 14 -9.01 7.55 9.82
N THR A 15 -8.46 6.38 10.13
CA THR A 15 -7.37 6.25 11.09
C THR A 15 -6.14 7.06 10.67
N LEU A 16 -5.80 7.04 9.38
CA LEU A 16 -4.69 7.84 8.85
C LEU A 16 -5.01 9.35 8.77
N THR A 17 -6.28 9.74 8.69
CA THR A 17 -6.70 11.14 8.84
C THR A 17 -6.44 11.65 10.26
N VAL A 18 -6.75 10.84 11.27
CA VAL A 18 -6.55 11.22 12.69
C VAL A 18 -5.08 11.10 13.10
N CYS A 19 -4.42 10.02 12.68
CA CYS A 19 -3.04 9.71 13.00
C CYS A 19 -2.25 9.40 11.72
N PRO A 20 -1.78 10.42 10.99
CA PRO A 20 -1.08 10.23 9.71
C PRO A 20 0.27 9.52 9.86
N THR A 21 0.83 9.45 11.08
CA THR A 21 2.06 8.73 11.41
C THR A 21 1.83 7.28 11.82
N ASN A 22 0.58 6.80 11.84
CA ASN A 22 0.28 5.42 12.21
C ASN A 22 0.77 4.45 11.12
N GLY A 23 1.98 3.92 11.34
CA GLY A 23 2.63 2.99 10.42
C GLY A 23 1.83 1.71 10.22
N SER A 24 1.25 1.14 11.28
CA SER A 24 0.43 -0.09 11.20
C SER A 24 -0.81 0.10 10.33
N ALA A 25 -1.54 1.20 10.49
CA ALA A 25 -2.70 1.50 9.64
C ALA A 25 -2.29 1.67 8.16
N ARG A 26 -1.13 2.27 7.91
CA ARG A 26 -0.58 2.40 6.55
C ARG A 26 -0.13 1.06 5.97
N CYS A 27 0.49 0.18 6.76
CA CYS A 27 0.82 -1.20 6.37
C CYS A 27 -0.44 -1.96 5.95
N GLU A 28 -1.47 -1.90 6.78
CA GLU A 28 -2.71 -2.63 6.55
C GLU A 28 -3.44 -2.10 5.31
N LEU A 29 -3.45 -0.78 5.10
CA LEU A 29 -4.02 -0.17 3.91
C LEU A 29 -3.29 -0.66 2.66
N ALA A 30 -1.96 -0.59 2.65
CA ALA A 30 -1.15 -1.07 1.53
C ALA A 30 -1.36 -2.56 1.25
N SER A 31 -1.42 -3.39 2.30
CA SER A 31 -1.68 -4.83 2.18
C SER A 31 -3.09 -5.13 1.64
N LEU A 32 -4.09 -4.32 2.01
CA LEU A 32 -5.44 -4.45 1.48
C LEU A 32 -5.49 -4.09 -0.01
N LEU A 33 -4.81 -3.01 -0.41
CA LEU A 33 -4.67 -2.59 -1.81
C LEU A 33 -3.95 -3.66 -2.65
N GLU A 34 -2.92 -4.33 -2.10
CA GLU A 34 -2.28 -5.50 -2.74
C GLU A 34 -3.28 -6.61 -3.04
N ARG A 35 -4.17 -6.93 -2.07
CA ARG A 35 -5.21 -7.96 -2.24
C ARG A 35 -6.28 -7.56 -3.25
N LEU A 36 -6.50 -6.26 -3.44
CA LEU A 36 -7.38 -5.69 -4.47
C LEU A 36 -6.68 -5.56 -5.83
N ASN A 37 -5.46 -6.08 -5.97
CA ASN A 37 -4.62 -5.99 -7.17
C ASN A 37 -4.21 -4.54 -7.54
N GLN A 38 -4.42 -3.57 -6.65
CA GLN A 38 -4.03 -2.16 -6.79
C GLN A 38 -2.57 -1.97 -6.36
N SER A 39 -1.66 -2.65 -7.05
CA SER A 39 -0.24 -2.73 -6.68
C SER A 39 0.48 -1.39 -6.81
N GLU A 40 0.01 -0.50 -7.69
CA GLU A 40 0.53 0.88 -7.83
C GLU A 40 0.27 1.72 -6.58
N GLU A 41 -0.98 1.74 -6.12
CA GLU A 41 -1.40 2.50 -4.94
C GLU A 41 -0.78 1.92 -3.66
N ALA A 42 -0.75 0.60 -3.55
CA ALA A 42 -0.04 -0.09 -2.48
C ALA A 42 1.44 0.31 -2.40
N LEU A 43 2.13 0.38 -3.54
CA LEU A 43 3.54 0.77 -3.61
C LEU A 43 3.77 2.19 -3.08
N VAL A 44 2.86 3.13 -3.36
CA VAL A 44 2.93 4.50 -2.82
C VAL A 44 2.87 4.48 -1.31
N HIS A 45 1.92 3.74 -0.73
CA HIS A 45 1.78 3.64 0.72
C HIS A 45 2.98 2.94 1.39
N TRP A 46 3.54 1.92 0.76
CA TRP A 46 4.75 1.26 1.27
C TRP A 46 5.98 2.18 1.22
N LYS A 47 6.14 2.97 0.15
CA LYS A 47 7.21 3.97 0.06
C LYS A 47 7.07 5.07 1.12
N MET A 48 5.84 5.55 1.36
CA MET A 48 5.58 6.52 2.43
C MET A 48 5.90 5.95 3.81
N LEU A 49 5.57 4.68 4.05
CA LEU A 49 5.91 4.01 5.29
C LEU A 49 7.43 3.88 5.45
N LEU A 50 8.15 3.50 4.40
CA LEU A 50 9.62 3.39 4.44
C LEU A 50 10.29 4.76 4.62
N ALA A 51 9.71 5.83 4.07
CA ALA A 51 10.22 7.18 4.28
C ALA A 51 10.03 7.66 5.73
N ALA A 52 8.94 7.26 6.39
CA ALA A 52 8.68 7.58 7.79
C ALA A 52 9.46 6.67 8.76
N ASP A 53 9.62 5.39 8.40
CA ASP A 53 10.42 4.39 9.13
C ASP A 53 11.33 3.63 8.16
N PRO A 54 12.57 4.10 7.97
CA PRO A 54 13.55 3.45 7.10
C PRO A 54 13.90 2.01 7.51
N ASN A 55 13.66 1.64 8.76
CA ASN A 55 13.93 0.31 9.29
C ASN A 55 12.72 -0.63 9.21
N SER A 56 11.59 -0.16 8.66
CA SER A 56 10.38 -0.97 8.51
C SER A 56 10.60 -2.14 7.55
N LEU A 57 10.74 -3.34 8.10
CA LEU A 57 10.81 -4.57 7.32
C LEU A 57 9.56 -4.76 6.45
N GLN A 58 8.37 -4.50 7.01
CA GLN A 58 7.10 -4.61 6.30
C GLN A 58 7.06 -3.70 5.07
N ALA A 59 7.57 -2.47 5.18
CA ALA A 59 7.65 -1.56 4.05
C ALA A 59 8.54 -2.09 2.94
N ARG A 60 9.72 -2.61 3.29
CA ARG A 60 10.68 -3.18 2.33
C ARG A 60 10.09 -4.39 1.61
N GLU A 61 9.45 -5.30 2.35
CA GLU A 61 8.78 -6.47 1.79
C GLU A 61 7.62 -6.08 0.88
N GLY A 62 6.80 -5.12 1.30
CA GLY A 62 5.69 -4.58 0.51
C GLY A 62 6.14 -3.96 -0.81
N ILE A 63 7.21 -3.16 -0.79
CA ILE A 63 7.83 -2.63 -2.00
C ILE A 63 8.34 -3.75 -2.89
N ALA A 64 9.04 -4.75 -2.35
CA ALA A 64 9.55 -5.87 -3.13
C ALA A 64 8.43 -6.67 -3.82
N ARG A 65 7.27 -6.83 -3.18
CA ARG A 65 6.09 -7.49 -3.77
C ARG A 65 5.39 -6.64 -4.83
N CYS A 66 5.32 -5.33 -4.64
CA CYS A 66 4.58 -4.42 -5.51
C CYS A 66 5.41 -3.91 -6.70
N ALA A 67 6.70 -3.63 -6.50
CA ALA A 67 7.59 -3.06 -7.51
C ALA A 67 7.60 -3.81 -8.85
N PRO A 68 7.71 -5.16 -8.93
CA PRO A 68 7.68 -5.86 -10.22
C PRO A 68 6.32 -5.78 -10.93
N LYS A 69 5.23 -5.56 -10.18
CA LYS A 69 3.87 -5.42 -10.73
C LYS A 69 3.62 -4.03 -11.32
N VAL A 70 4.30 -3.01 -10.78
CA VAL A 70 4.24 -1.61 -11.24
C VAL A 70 5.29 -1.33 -12.33
N GLY A 71 6.45 -2.00 -12.25
CA GLY A 71 7.59 -1.83 -13.15
C GLY A 71 7.44 -2.46 -14.54
N ARG A 72 6.28 -3.04 -14.89
CA ARG A 72 5.90 -3.27 -16.28
C ARG A 72 4.97 -2.14 -16.73
N PRO A 73 5.49 -0.99 -17.21
CA PRO A 73 4.71 -0.23 -18.15
C PRO A 73 4.50 -1.12 -19.39
N LEU A 74 3.27 -1.23 -19.86
CA LEU A 74 2.94 -1.70 -21.20
C LEU A 74 3.50 -0.71 -22.24
N GLN A 75 4.82 -0.64 -22.40
CA GLN A 75 5.54 -0.02 -23.52
C GLN A 75 6.89 -0.77 -23.60
N SER A 76 7.28 -1.52 -24.63
CA SER A 76 7.11 -1.33 -26.07
C SER A 76 7.21 -2.70 -26.80
N PRO A 77 6.84 -2.79 -28.09
CA PRO A 77 7.90 -2.68 -29.08
C PRO A 77 7.58 -1.67 -30.18
N SER A 78 8.56 -0.81 -30.46
CA SER A 78 8.76 -0.20 -31.78
C SER A 78 9.44 -1.21 -32.70
#